data_AF-A0A6S6SGM3-F1
#
_entry.id   AF-A0A6S6SGM3-F1
#
_cell.length_a   1.000
_cell.length_b   1.000
_cell.length_c   1.000
_cell.angle_alpha   90.00
_cell.angle_beta   90.00
_cell.angle_gamma   90.00
#
_symmetry.space_group_name_H-M   'P 1'
#
loop_
_entity.id
_entity.type
_entity.pdbx_description
1 polymer ?
#
loop_
_entity_poly.entity_id
_entity_poly.type
_entity_poly.pdbx_seq_one_letter_code
_entity_poly.pdbx_strand_id
1 'polypeptide(L)'
;MNASTVFIASPVGRLLALILLLLFSGAAMAHVKWFVEFDVSDPPRALRSLFDYAYVPALMVLSFWGVAVAGFLDGLWYRWFGEFNWLRNRFDDVDVTSLNIVRIGTGVICIVMWMMGGVIIAPELYSDAGFISWVHLLIAVAVLFRQTLLIAGVGLLTLYAYAVYVYGIFHLLDYVLMIGLGLFFIMSWPPVFRRFGKFRFPVLYFGVIFSFIWSAIEKIAFPFWFYPFLEEHSVLLMGMDRDFFITTAAFVEFTLFFL
;
A
#
# COMPACT_ATOMS: atom_id res chain seq x y z
N MET A 1 -34.40 -3.95 -12.25
CA MET A 1 -33.05 -4.56 -12.29
C MET A 1 -32.43 -4.18 -13.62
N ASN A 2 -31.37 -3.37 -13.61
CA ASN A 2 -30.80 -2.78 -14.84
C ASN A 2 -29.99 -3.82 -15.63
N ALA A 3 -30.22 -3.89 -16.94
CA ALA A 3 -29.58 -4.82 -17.87
C ALA A 3 -28.03 -4.76 -17.85
N SER A 4 -27.45 -3.61 -17.46
CA SER A 4 -26.01 -3.41 -17.32
C SER A 4 -25.37 -4.22 -16.18
N THR A 5 -26.12 -4.53 -15.12
CA THR A 5 -25.61 -5.33 -13.99
C THR A 5 -25.58 -6.84 -14.26
N VAL A 6 -26.36 -7.31 -15.24
CA VAL A 6 -26.44 -8.73 -15.59
C VAL A 6 -25.28 -9.15 -16.49
N PHE A 7 -24.80 -8.26 -17.35
CA PHE A 7 -23.73 -8.57 -18.31
C PHE A 7 -22.38 -8.84 -17.64
N ILE A 8 -22.02 -8.04 -16.62
CA ILE A 8 -20.74 -8.15 -15.88
C ILE A 8 -20.69 -9.44 -15.04
N ALA A 9 -21.83 -9.94 -14.57
CA ALA A 9 -21.90 -11.16 -13.75
C ALA A 9 -21.72 -12.46 -14.56
N SER A 10 -21.90 -12.40 -15.89
CA SER A 10 -21.78 -13.56 -16.78
C SER A 10 -20.32 -13.95 -17.02
N PRO A 11 -20.00 -15.24 -17.23
CA PRO A 11 -18.65 -15.68 -17.59
C PRO A 11 -18.15 -15.02 -18.88
N VAL A 12 -19.05 -14.69 -19.81
CA VAL A 12 -18.75 -13.96 -21.05
C VAL A 12 -18.36 -12.51 -20.77
N GLY A 13 -19.05 -11.83 -19.85
CA GLY A 13 -18.70 -10.48 -19.41
C GLY A 13 -17.36 -10.41 -18.69
N ARG A 14 -17.01 -11.44 -17.90
CA ARG A 14 -15.69 -11.54 -17.26
C ARG A 14 -14.57 -11.78 -18.27
N LEU A 15 -14.82 -12.63 -19.27
CA LEU A 15 -13.86 -12.88 -20.36
C LEU A 15 -13.65 -11.62 -21.20
N LEU A 16 -14.72 -10.90 -21.55
CA LEU A 16 -14.63 -9.62 -22.26
C LEU A 16 -13.91 -8.55 -21.44
N ALA A 17 -14.15 -8.47 -20.13
CA ALA A 17 -13.42 -7.57 -19.26
C ALA A 17 -11.92 -7.91 -19.19
N LEU A 18 -11.57 -9.20 -19.11
CA LEU A 18 -10.19 -9.70 -19.19
C LEU A 18 -9.53 -9.37 -20.53
N ILE A 19 -10.24 -9.58 -21.64
CA ILE A 19 -9.76 -9.27 -22.98
C ILE A 19 -9.56 -7.75 -23.15
N LEU A 20 -10.50 -6.94 -22.67
CA LEU A 20 -10.39 -5.47 -22.71
C LEU A 20 -9.23 -4.96 -21.82
N LEU A 21 -9.00 -5.58 -20.67
CA LEU A 21 -7.85 -5.30 -19.80
C LEU A 21 -6.52 -5.64 -20.49
N LEU A 22 -6.46 -6.74 -21.24
CA LEU A 22 -5.28 -7.16 -21.98
C LEU A 22 -5.04 -6.30 -23.23
N LEU A 23 -6.11 -5.83 -23.89
CA LEU A 23 -6.02 -5.00 -25.10
C LEU A 23 -5.70 -3.53 -24.81
N PHE A 24 -5.88 -3.06 -23.57
CA PHE A 24 -5.53 -1.71 -23.12
C PHE A 24 -4.20 -1.63 -22.35
N SER A 25 -3.30 -2.61 -22.49
CA SER A 25 -1.91 -2.45 -22.03
C SER A 25 -1.14 -1.54 -23.00
N GLY A 26 -1.37 -0.23 -22.91
CA GLY A 26 -0.50 0.76 -23.54
C GLY A 26 0.92 0.63 -22.98
N ALA A 27 1.93 0.95 -23.79
CA ALA A 27 3.28 1.16 -23.29
C ALA A 27 3.21 2.28 -22.25
N ALA A 28 3.40 1.94 -20.98
CA ALA A 28 3.58 2.93 -19.94
C ALA A 28 4.89 3.67 -20.27
N MET A 29 4.77 4.94 -20.67
CA MET A 29 5.93 5.80 -20.85
C MET A 29 6.72 5.83 -19.53
N ALA A 30 8.03 5.65 -19.65
CA ALA A 30 8.96 5.64 -18.53
C ALA A 30 8.75 6.87 -17.64
N HIS A 31 8.29 6.64 -16.41
CA HIS A 31 8.13 7.67 -15.39
C HIS A 31 8.66 7.17 -14.06
N VAL A 32 9.99 7.35 -13.90
CA VAL A 32 10.87 7.28 -12.70
C VAL A 32 10.25 6.63 -11.47
N LYS A 33 10.71 5.45 -11.06
CA LYS A 33 10.20 4.71 -9.91
C LYS A 33 11.40 4.47 -9.01
N TRP A 34 11.38 5.13 -7.86
CA TRP A 34 12.42 5.16 -6.82
C TRP A 34 13.72 5.92 -7.14
N PHE A 35 13.60 7.20 -7.51
CA PHE A 35 14.73 8.15 -7.60
C PHE A 35 15.64 8.03 -8.83
N VAL A 36 15.32 7.12 -9.77
CA VAL A 36 16.12 6.91 -10.98
C VAL A 36 15.22 6.67 -12.20
N GLU A 37 15.69 7.06 -13.38
CA GLU A 37 15.13 6.57 -14.64
C GLU A 37 15.17 5.04 -14.67
N PHE A 38 14.01 4.42 -14.84
CA PHE A 38 13.87 2.96 -14.95
C PHE A 38 13.07 2.65 -16.21
N ASP A 39 13.37 1.52 -16.82
CA ASP A 39 12.66 1.04 -18.00
C ASP A 39 11.74 -0.12 -17.60
N VAL A 40 10.43 0.04 -17.80
CA VAL A 40 9.43 -1.01 -17.52
C VAL A 40 9.65 -2.23 -18.45
N SER A 41 10.39 -2.05 -19.56
CA SER A 41 10.77 -3.12 -20.46
C SER A 41 12.00 -3.91 -20.00
N ASP A 42 12.69 -3.46 -18.94
CA ASP A 42 13.79 -4.23 -18.35
C ASP A 42 13.29 -5.62 -17.93
N PRO A 43 13.97 -6.70 -18.34
CA PRO A 43 13.54 -8.03 -17.97
C PRO A 43 13.78 -8.25 -16.46
N PRO A 44 12.81 -8.82 -15.72
CA PRO A 44 13.02 -9.16 -14.33
C PRO A 44 14.15 -10.18 -14.22
N ARG A 45 14.94 -10.06 -13.16
CA ARG A 45 15.96 -11.05 -12.81
C ARG A 45 15.31 -12.42 -12.64
N ALA A 46 15.97 -13.46 -13.15
CA ALA A 46 15.48 -14.83 -13.00
C ALA A 46 15.43 -15.23 -11.52
N LEU A 47 14.28 -15.70 -11.03
CA LEU A 47 14.10 -16.09 -9.61
C LEU A 47 15.16 -17.10 -9.12
N ARG A 48 15.61 -18.00 -10.01
CA ARG A 48 16.67 -18.98 -9.70
C ARG A 48 17.95 -18.33 -9.22
N SER A 49 18.30 -17.17 -9.78
CA SER A 49 19.55 -16.49 -9.46
C SER A 49 19.58 -15.86 -8.06
N LEU A 50 18.46 -15.85 -7.33
CA LEU A 50 18.46 -15.54 -5.89
C LEU A 50 19.18 -16.63 -5.10
N PHE A 51 19.05 -17.89 -5.52
CA PHE A 51 19.67 -19.02 -4.83
C PHE A 51 21.17 -19.12 -5.07
N ASP A 52 21.73 -18.28 -5.96
CA ASP A 52 23.18 -18.14 -6.13
C ASP A 52 23.80 -17.45 -4.90
N TYR A 53 23.02 -16.65 -4.16
CA TYR A 53 23.46 -16.02 -2.92
C TYR A 53 23.32 -16.97 -1.74
N ALA A 54 24.45 -17.29 -1.09
CA ALA A 54 24.51 -18.23 0.04
C ALA A 54 23.64 -17.83 1.25
N TYR A 55 23.33 -16.53 1.40
CA TYR A 55 22.51 -16.03 2.52
C TYR A 55 20.99 -16.15 2.29
N VAL A 56 20.52 -16.37 1.06
CA VAL A 56 19.08 -16.42 0.77
C VAL A 56 18.36 -17.58 1.48
N PRO A 57 18.89 -18.81 1.53
CA PRO A 57 18.29 -19.87 2.33
C PRO A 57 18.18 -19.51 3.82
N ALA A 58 19.16 -18.80 4.37
CA ALA A 58 19.12 -18.33 5.75
C ALA A 58 18.01 -17.28 5.95
N LEU A 59 17.86 -16.33 5.02
CA LEU A 59 16.77 -15.35 5.05
C LEU A 59 15.38 -16.02 4.97
N MET A 60 15.20 -17.03 4.12
CA MET A 60 13.94 -17.79 4.05
C MET A 60 13.60 -18.47 5.39
N VAL A 61 14.60 -19.12 6.00
CA VAL A 61 14.44 -19.77 7.31
C VAL A 61 14.14 -18.73 8.40
N LEU A 62 14.85 -17.60 8.41
CA LEU A 62 14.63 -16.52 9.36
C LEU A 62 13.25 -15.88 9.19
N SER A 63 12.78 -15.66 7.97
CA SER A 63 11.42 -15.15 7.70
C SER A 63 10.36 -16.12 8.19
N PHE A 64 10.50 -17.42 7.88
CA PHE A 64 9.58 -18.45 8.38
C PHE A 64 9.54 -18.48 9.90
N TRP A 65 10.71 -18.52 10.55
CA TRP A 65 10.79 -18.50 12.00
C TRP A 65 10.30 -17.17 12.59
N GLY A 66 10.52 -16.04 11.92
CA GLY A 66 10.01 -14.74 12.35
C GLY A 66 8.50 -14.75 12.46
N VAL A 67 7.79 -15.22 11.42
CA VAL A 67 6.32 -15.37 11.45
C VAL A 67 5.90 -16.41 12.49
N ALA A 68 6.56 -17.58 12.54
CA ALA A 68 6.18 -18.65 13.46
C ALA A 68 6.37 -18.24 14.93
N VAL A 69 7.48 -17.57 15.26
CA VAL A 69 7.77 -17.05 16.60
C VAL A 69 6.79 -15.95 16.96
N ALA A 70 6.52 -14.99 16.05
CA ALA A 70 5.55 -13.95 16.32
C ALA A 70 4.15 -14.52 16.61
N GLY A 71 3.68 -15.46 15.78
CA GLY A 71 2.40 -16.14 16.01
C GLY A 71 2.39 -17.00 17.29
N PHE A 72 3.51 -17.67 17.61
CA PHE A 72 3.65 -18.41 18.86
C PHE A 72 3.63 -17.48 20.08
N LEU A 73 4.34 -16.36 20.03
CA LEU A 73 4.37 -15.36 21.09
C LEU A 73 3.01 -14.72 21.27
N ASP A 74 2.29 -14.40 20.19
CA ASP A 74 0.92 -13.90 20.24
C ASP A 74 -0.02 -14.92 20.91
N GLY A 75 0.06 -16.19 20.50
CA GLY A 75 -0.72 -17.27 21.11
C GLY A 75 -0.36 -17.53 22.58
N LEU A 76 0.93 -17.48 22.94
CA LEU A 76 1.40 -17.63 24.32
C LEU A 76 0.90 -16.46 25.17
N TRP A 77 1.02 -15.24 24.65
CA TRP A 77 0.55 -14.03 25.28
C TRP A 77 -0.94 -14.11 25.57
N TYR A 78 -1.75 -14.43 24.56
CA TYR A 78 -3.19 -14.59 24.69
C TYR A 78 -3.57 -15.65 25.74
N ARG A 79 -2.81 -16.76 25.84
CA ARG A 79 -3.04 -17.80 26.83
C ARG A 79 -2.71 -17.36 28.26
N TRP A 80 -1.64 -16.58 28.46
CA TRP A 80 -1.12 -16.23 29.78
C TRP A 80 -1.79 -14.99 30.35
N PHE A 81 -1.98 -13.97 29.52
CA PHE A 81 -2.53 -12.68 29.92
C PHE A 81 -4.00 -12.52 29.53
N GLY A 82 -4.56 -13.47 28.77
CA GLY A 82 -5.88 -13.33 28.19
C GLY A 82 -5.92 -12.26 27.11
N GLU A 83 -7.13 -11.85 26.74
CA GLU A 83 -7.30 -10.58 26.05
C GLU A 83 -6.86 -9.44 26.98
N PHE A 84 -6.25 -8.38 26.41
CA PHE A 84 -5.89 -7.15 27.12
C PHE A 84 -7.14 -6.43 27.64
N ASN A 85 -7.89 -7.00 28.58
CA ASN A 85 -9.18 -6.48 29.03
C ASN A 85 -9.02 -5.08 29.64
N TRP A 86 -7.90 -4.76 30.28
CA TRP A 86 -7.66 -3.39 30.77
C TRP A 86 -7.51 -2.36 29.64
N LEU A 87 -6.91 -2.75 28.51
CA LEU A 87 -6.59 -1.86 27.38
C LEU A 87 -7.81 -1.80 26.46
N ARG A 88 -8.46 -2.94 26.25
CA ARG A 88 -9.75 -3.08 25.57
C ARG A 88 -10.86 -2.35 26.32
N ASN A 89 -10.92 -2.40 27.64
CA ASN A 89 -11.88 -1.60 28.42
C ASN A 89 -11.47 -0.12 28.50
N ARG A 90 -10.18 0.21 28.33
CA ARG A 90 -9.75 1.61 28.14
C ARG A 90 -10.10 2.15 26.75
N PHE A 91 -10.19 1.24 25.78
CA PHE A 91 -10.62 1.44 24.41
C PHE A 91 -11.95 0.70 24.19
N ASP A 92 -12.95 0.99 25.04
CA ASP A 92 -14.28 0.31 25.11
C ASP A 92 -14.96 0.11 23.75
N ASP A 93 -14.53 0.87 22.74
CA ASP A 93 -14.86 0.70 21.34
C ASP A 93 -13.56 0.71 20.50
N VAL A 94 -12.88 -0.44 20.43
CA VAL A 94 -11.65 -0.64 19.63
C VAL A 94 -11.88 -0.20 18.19
N ASP A 95 -13.10 -0.40 17.69
CA ASP A 95 -13.50 -0.04 16.34
C ASP A 95 -13.50 1.50 16.14
N VAL A 96 -13.99 2.24 17.13
CA VAL A 96 -13.89 3.70 17.20
C VAL A 96 -12.46 4.19 17.37
N THR A 97 -11.67 3.51 18.20
CA THR A 97 -10.27 3.88 18.44
C THR A 97 -9.44 3.73 17.18
N SER A 98 -9.52 2.58 16.52
CA SER A 98 -8.83 2.30 15.25
C SER A 98 -9.24 3.29 14.15
N LEU A 99 -10.55 3.59 14.03
CA LEU A 99 -11.02 4.62 13.11
C LEU A 99 -10.40 5.99 13.43
N ASN A 100 -10.32 6.39 14.70
CA ASN A 100 -9.73 7.67 15.08
C ASN A 100 -8.23 7.72 14.80
N ILE A 101 -7.49 6.62 15.02
CA ILE A 101 -6.06 6.53 14.67
C ILE A 101 -5.87 6.76 13.17
N VAL A 102 -6.62 6.05 12.33
CA VAL A 102 -6.52 6.18 10.86
C VAL A 102 -6.90 7.60 10.41
N ARG A 103 -7.93 8.21 11.01
CA ARG A 103 -8.33 9.60 10.74
C ARG A 103 -7.24 10.59 11.10
N ILE A 104 -6.65 10.47 12.28
CA ILE A 104 -5.58 11.35 12.76
C ILE A 104 -4.34 11.19 11.87
N GLY A 105 -3.89 9.96 11.62
CA GLY A 105 -2.73 9.69 10.77
C GLY A 105 -2.90 10.24 9.35
N THR A 106 -4.07 10.00 8.73
CA THR A 106 -4.39 10.56 7.41
C THR A 106 -4.41 12.07 7.42
N GLY A 107 -5.03 12.69 8.43
CA GLY A 107 -5.09 14.15 8.56
C GLY A 107 -3.71 14.77 8.69
N VAL A 108 -2.84 14.21 9.53
CA VAL A 108 -1.46 14.66 9.71
C VAL A 108 -0.68 14.55 8.40
N ILE A 109 -0.72 13.40 7.72
CA ILE A 109 -0.04 13.20 6.44
C ILE A 109 -0.54 14.19 5.38
N CYS A 110 -1.85 14.39 5.28
CA CYS A 110 -2.41 15.34 4.32
C CYS A 110 -2.02 16.79 4.63
N ILE A 111 -1.91 17.19 5.90
CA ILE A 111 -1.38 18.52 6.27
C ILE A 111 0.07 18.66 5.84
N VAL A 112 0.91 17.64 6.09
CA VAL A 112 2.31 17.64 5.66
C VAL A 112 2.43 17.76 4.13
N MET A 113 1.66 16.97 3.39
CA MET A 113 1.66 17.02 1.90
C MET A 113 1.12 18.35 1.37
N TRP A 114 0.10 18.92 2.01
CA TRP A 114 -0.39 20.25 1.69
C TRP A 114 0.68 21.32 1.87
N MET A 115 1.45 21.27 2.98
CA MET A 115 2.55 22.20 3.26
C MET A 115 3.72 22.03 2.29
N MET A 116 4.03 20.81 1.86
CA MET A 116 5.07 20.55 0.86
C MET A 116 4.68 21.09 -0.52
N GLY A 117 3.39 21.01 -0.87
CA GLY A 117 2.87 21.46 -2.17
C GLY A 117 3.24 20.52 -3.32
N GLY A 118 2.33 20.32 -4.28
CA GLY A 118 2.58 19.52 -5.49
C GLY A 118 2.78 18.00 -5.30
N VAL A 119 2.96 17.53 -4.07
CA VAL A 119 3.01 16.10 -3.72
C VAL A 119 1.63 15.48 -3.86
N ILE A 120 1.49 14.40 -4.65
CA ILE A 120 0.20 13.76 -4.95
C ILE A 120 -0.20 12.76 -3.86
N ILE A 121 0.64 11.76 -3.57
CA ILE A 121 0.39 10.74 -2.53
C ILE A 121 1.67 10.29 -1.83
N ALA A 122 2.81 10.45 -2.49
CA ALA A 122 4.12 10.19 -1.93
C ALA A 122 5.09 11.27 -2.42
N PRO A 123 6.11 11.67 -1.63
CA PRO A 123 6.99 12.80 -1.93
C PRO A 123 7.58 12.81 -3.35
N GLU A 124 7.83 11.63 -3.91
CA GLU A 124 8.35 11.39 -5.26
C GLU A 124 7.30 11.59 -6.37
N LEU A 125 6.01 11.49 -6.05
CA LEU A 125 4.89 11.71 -6.97
C LEU A 125 4.52 13.19 -6.95
N TYR A 126 5.16 13.98 -7.82
CA TYR A 126 5.00 15.43 -7.89
C TYR A 126 4.25 15.89 -9.14
N SER A 127 3.44 16.93 -9.02
CA SER A 127 2.83 17.62 -10.15
C SER A 127 2.51 19.07 -9.82
N ASP A 128 2.67 19.96 -10.80
CA ASP A 128 2.38 21.40 -10.67
C ASP A 128 0.88 21.73 -10.60
N ALA A 129 0.00 20.72 -10.63
CA ALA A 129 -1.43 20.95 -10.63
C ALA A 129 -1.90 21.46 -9.26
N GLY A 130 -2.21 22.76 -9.18
CA GLY A 130 -2.55 23.43 -7.91
C GLY A 130 -3.73 22.83 -7.15
N PHE A 131 -4.62 22.06 -7.79
CA PHE A 131 -5.73 21.39 -7.12
C PHE A 131 -5.27 20.32 -6.11
N ILE A 132 -4.08 19.71 -6.30
CA ILE A 132 -3.57 18.61 -5.47
C ILE A 132 -3.48 19.03 -4.00
N SER A 133 -2.85 20.18 -3.74
CA SER A 133 -2.72 20.73 -2.39
C SER A 133 -4.10 21.00 -1.77
N TRP A 134 -5.04 21.56 -2.54
CA TRP A 134 -6.39 21.81 -2.04
C TRP A 134 -7.15 20.52 -1.73
N VAL A 135 -6.93 19.44 -2.48
CA VAL A 135 -7.51 18.14 -2.16
C VAL A 135 -6.92 17.58 -0.87
N HIS A 136 -5.62 17.70 -0.62
CA HIS A 136 -5.03 17.31 0.67
C HIS A 136 -5.62 18.08 1.84
N LEU A 137 -5.76 19.41 1.72
CA LEU A 137 -6.38 20.22 2.75
C LEU A 137 -7.85 19.84 2.97
N LEU A 138 -8.59 19.58 1.89
CA LEU A 138 -9.97 19.10 1.95
C LEU A 138 -10.07 17.76 2.70
N ILE A 139 -9.18 16.80 2.40
CA ILE A 139 -9.13 15.51 3.10
C ILE A 139 -8.81 15.72 4.58
N ALA A 140 -7.81 16.55 4.90
CA ALA A 140 -7.41 16.85 6.27
C ALA A 140 -8.55 17.44 7.10
N VAL A 141 -9.36 18.33 6.53
CA VAL A 141 -10.56 18.86 7.19
C VAL A 141 -11.67 17.82 7.24
N ALA A 142 -11.88 17.06 6.17
CA ALA A 142 -12.94 16.05 6.07
C ALA A 142 -12.76 14.90 7.07
N VAL A 143 -11.52 14.53 7.42
CA VAL A 143 -11.29 13.48 8.43
C VAL A 143 -11.61 13.94 9.86
N LEU A 144 -11.75 15.25 10.13
CA LEU A 144 -12.12 15.77 11.46
C LEU A 144 -13.55 15.42 11.87
N PHE A 145 -14.45 15.21 10.90
CA PHE A 145 -15.85 14.86 11.17
C PHE A 145 -16.22 13.50 10.56
N ARG A 146 -16.96 12.68 11.29
CA ARG A 146 -17.37 11.35 10.80
C ARG A 146 -18.35 11.46 9.61
N GLN A 147 -19.11 12.54 9.57
CA GLN A 147 -20.12 12.81 8.56
C GLN A 147 -19.49 13.12 7.19
N THR A 148 -18.22 13.52 7.14
CA THR A 148 -17.49 13.91 5.94
C THR A 148 -16.49 12.87 5.45
N LEU A 149 -16.47 11.66 6.03
CA LEU A 149 -15.53 10.61 5.64
C LEU A 149 -15.67 10.16 4.18
N LEU A 150 -16.86 10.29 3.58
CA LEU A 150 -17.03 10.08 2.14
C LEU A 150 -16.11 11.00 1.33
N ILE A 151 -16.01 12.28 1.72
CA ILE A 151 -15.18 13.28 1.05
C ILE A 151 -13.71 12.92 1.17
N ALA A 152 -13.26 12.52 2.37
CA ALA A 152 -11.89 12.06 2.58
C ALA A 152 -11.56 10.85 1.71
N GLY A 153 -12.45 9.86 1.68
CA GLY A 153 -12.25 8.64 0.89
C GLY A 153 -12.22 8.90 -0.62
N VAL A 154 -13.17 9.69 -1.14
CA VAL A 154 -13.19 10.09 -2.55
C VAL A 154 -11.98 10.96 -2.92
N GLY A 155 -11.55 11.85 -2.02
CA GLY A 155 -10.35 12.67 -2.22
C GLY A 155 -9.10 11.81 -2.39
N LEU A 156 -8.88 10.82 -1.52
CA LEU A 156 -7.77 9.88 -1.65
C LEU A 156 -7.82 9.09 -2.96
N LEU A 157 -8.99 8.57 -3.35
CA LEU A 157 -9.15 7.88 -4.62
C LEU A 157 -8.92 8.79 -5.82
N THR A 158 -9.25 10.07 -5.71
CA THR A 158 -9.00 11.08 -6.74
C THR A 158 -7.50 11.34 -6.89
N LEU A 159 -6.77 11.51 -5.78
CA LEU A 159 -5.32 11.63 -5.80
C LEU A 159 -4.65 10.38 -6.39
N TYR A 160 -5.14 9.18 -6.05
CA TYR A 160 -4.65 7.93 -6.63
C TYR A 160 -4.91 7.85 -8.13
N ALA A 161 -6.13 8.11 -8.58
CA ALA A 161 -6.47 8.11 -9.99
C ALA A 161 -5.65 9.16 -10.78
N TYR A 162 -5.43 10.34 -10.20
CA TYR A 162 -4.60 11.37 -10.80
C TYR A 162 -3.13 10.94 -10.89
N ALA A 163 -2.59 10.35 -9.84
CA ALA A 163 -1.23 9.82 -9.88
C ALA A 163 -1.12 8.69 -10.93
N VAL A 164 -2.13 7.83 -11.12
CA VAL A 164 -2.15 6.81 -12.19
C VAL A 164 -2.13 7.47 -13.56
N TYR A 165 -2.87 8.56 -13.72
CA TYR A 165 -2.89 9.31 -14.96
C TYR A 165 -1.52 9.92 -15.31
N VAL A 166 -0.77 10.41 -14.31
CA VAL A 166 0.54 11.05 -14.52
C VAL A 166 1.69 10.04 -14.61
N TYR A 167 1.72 9.03 -13.74
CA TYR A 167 2.85 8.11 -13.54
C TYR A 167 2.61 6.68 -14.06
N GLY A 168 1.38 6.36 -14.43
CA GLY A 168 0.99 5.02 -14.86
C GLY A 168 0.68 4.07 -13.70
N ILE A 169 -0.10 3.03 -14.00
CA ILE A 169 -0.59 2.07 -13.00
C ILE A 169 0.53 1.22 -12.40
N PHE A 170 1.57 0.86 -13.18
CA PHE A 170 2.67 0.01 -12.73
C PHE A 170 3.50 0.68 -11.64
N HIS A 171 3.74 1.98 -11.77
CA HIS A 171 4.37 2.76 -10.72
C HIS A 171 3.53 2.72 -9.44
N LEU A 172 2.21 2.79 -9.59
CA LEU A 172 1.31 2.94 -8.45
C LEU A 172 0.88 1.66 -7.72
N LEU A 173 1.45 0.52 -8.11
CA LEU A 173 1.23 -0.74 -7.42
C LEU A 173 1.76 -0.73 -5.97
N ASP A 174 2.81 0.06 -5.67
CA ASP A 174 3.33 0.25 -4.30
C ASP A 174 2.39 1.07 -3.40
N TYR A 175 1.40 1.77 -3.97
CA TYR A 175 0.52 2.67 -3.21
C TYR A 175 -0.94 2.18 -3.20
N VAL A 176 -1.19 0.89 -3.46
CA VAL A 176 -2.55 0.31 -3.39
C VAL A 176 -3.17 0.45 -1.99
N LEU A 177 -2.34 0.62 -0.95
CA LEU A 177 -2.76 1.08 0.39
C LEU A 177 -3.71 2.28 0.33
N MET A 178 -3.49 3.22 -0.60
CA MET A 178 -4.24 4.46 -0.71
C MET A 178 -5.65 4.22 -1.25
N ILE A 179 -5.80 3.22 -2.13
CA ILE A 179 -7.12 2.68 -2.50
C ILE A 179 -7.79 2.06 -1.28
N GLY A 180 -7.06 1.22 -0.54
CA GLY A 180 -7.54 0.59 0.69
C GLY A 180 -8.03 1.60 1.73
N LEU A 181 -7.27 2.68 1.92
CA LEU A 181 -7.58 3.79 2.82
C LEU A 181 -8.77 4.63 2.35
N GLY A 182 -8.85 4.92 1.04
CA GLY A 182 -9.99 5.60 0.44
C GLY A 182 -11.29 4.82 0.66
N LEU A 183 -11.29 3.52 0.33
CA LEU A 183 -12.42 2.63 0.55
C LEU A 183 -12.74 2.46 2.04
N PHE A 184 -11.74 2.39 2.91
CA PHE A 184 -11.91 2.35 4.37
C PHE A 184 -12.72 3.55 4.87
N PHE A 185 -12.41 4.77 4.42
CA PHE A 185 -13.16 5.96 4.82
C PHE A 185 -14.57 5.99 4.25
N ILE A 186 -14.75 5.60 2.99
CA ILE A 186 -16.08 5.48 2.38
C ILE A 186 -16.92 4.49 3.19
N MET A 187 -16.40 3.30 3.50
CA MET A 187 -17.13 2.28 4.26
C MET A 187 -17.34 2.66 5.73
N SER A 188 -16.55 3.59 6.26
CA SER A 188 -16.71 4.14 7.62
C SER A 188 -17.69 5.32 7.70
N TRP A 189 -18.19 5.81 6.56
CA TRP A 189 -19.15 6.90 6.51
C TRP A 189 -20.54 6.44 7.04
N PRO A 190 -21.18 7.17 7.99
CA PRO A 190 -22.35 6.67 8.72
C PRO A 190 -23.52 6.17 7.84
N PRO A 191 -23.88 6.81 6.72
CA PRO A 191 -24.95 6.34 5.84
C PRO A 191 -24.71 4.97 5.20
N VAL A 192 -23.45 4.58 4.97
CA VAL A 192 -23.10 3.29 4.34
C VAL A 192 -22.52 2.27 5.31
N PHE A 193 -22.11 2.72 6.50
CA PHE A 193 -21.49 1.89 7.54
C PHE A 193 -22.33 0.67 7.91
N ARG A 194 -23.66 0.81 8.04
CA ARG A 194 -24.53 -0.34 8.37
C ARG A 194 -24.46 -1.48 7.35
N ARG A 195 -24.17 -1.17 6.08
CA ARG A 195 -24.14 -2.17 4.99
C ARG A 195 -22.74 -2.69 4.71
N PHE A 196 -21.74 -1.81 4.73
CA PHE A 196 -20.38 -2.11 4.29
C PHE A 196 -19.31 -1.99 5.39
N GLY A 197 -19.66 -1.54 6.59
CA GLY A 197 -18.72 -1.28 7.69
C GLY A 197 -17.89 -2.50 8.08
N LYS A 198 -18.45 -3.71 7.98
CA LYS A 198 -17.71 -4.97 8.23
C LYS A 198 -16.53 -5.23 7.29
N PHE A 199 -16.50 -4.58 6.12
CA PHE A 199 -15.45 -4.76 5.10
C PHE A 199 -14.34 -3.71 5.19
N ARG A 200 -14.50 -2.67 6.03
CA ARG A 200 -13.55 -1.54 6.07
C ARG A 200 -12.12 -1.97 6.36
N PHE A 201 -11.92 -2.77 7.42
CA PHE A 201 -10.59 -3.27 7.76
C PHE A 201 -10.10 -4.32 6.76
N PRO A 202 -10.88 -5.34 6.35
CA PRO A 202 -10.44 -6.26 5.30
C PRO A 202 -9.91 -5.57 4.04
N VAL A 203 -10.57 -4.51 3.58
CA VAL A 203 -10.13 -3.75 2.40
C VAL A 203 -8.88 -2.91 2.68
N LEU A 204 -8.79 -2.27 3.85
CA LEU A 204 -7.58 -1.55 4.26
C LEU A 204 -6.39 -2.51 4.35
N TYR A 205 -6.56 -3.64 5.04
CA TYR A 205 -5.56 -4.69 5.16
C TYR A 205 -5.14 -5.21 3.79
N PHE A 206 -6.08 -5.50 2.89
CA PHE A 206 -5.72 -5.91 1.53
C PHE A 206 -4.83 -4.88 0.83
N GLY A 207 -5.12 -3.58 0.98
CA GLY A 207 -4.27 -2.52 0.43
C GLY A 207 -2.87 -2.48 1.02
N VAL A 208 -2.76 -2.62 2.35
CA VAL A 208 -1.47 -2.73 3.07
C VAL A 208 -0.67 -3.94 2.55
N ILE A 209 -1.30 -5.11 2.55
CA ILE A 209 -0.70 -6.38 2.15
C ILE A 209 -0.19 -6.32 0.71
N PHE A 210 -1.03 -5.84 -0.21
CA PHE A 210 -0.64 -5.71 -1.61
C PHE A 210 0.57 -4.81 -1.78
N SER A 211 0.60 -3.66 -1.09
CA SER A 211 1.69 -2.69 -1.18
C SER A 211 3.02 -3.29 -0.68
N PHE A 212 3.01 -3.99 0.46
CA PHE A 212 4.20 -4.67 0.97
C PHE A 212 4.67 -5.82 0.08
N ILE A 213 3.76 -6.66 -0.41
CA ILE A 213 4.11 -7.76 -1.32
C ILE A 213 4.70 -7.24 -2.61
N TRP A 214 4.08 -6.21 -3.20
CA TRP A 214 4.57 -5.63 -4.44
C TRP A 214 5.96 -5.00 -4.26
N SER A 215 6.16 -4.22 -3.21
CA SER A 215 7.45 -3.62 -2.86
C SER A 215 8.55 -4.68 -2.64
N ALA A 216 8.22 -5.82 -2.03
CA ALA A 216 9.15 -6.94 -1.86
C ALA A 216 9.47 -7.63 -3.19
N ILE A 217 8.45 -7.88 -4.03
CA ILE A 217 8.62 -8.47 -5.37
C ILE A 217 9.52 -7.58 -6.23
N GLU A 218 9.32 -6.26 -6.19
CA GLU A 218 10.09 -5.30 -6.97
C GLU A 218 11.58 -5.34 -6.60
N LYS A 219 11.90 -5.35 -5.30
CA LYS A 219 13.30 -5.48 -4.83
C LYS A 219 13.97 -6.78 -5.26
N ILE A 220 13.19 -7.86 -5.36
CA ILE A 220 13.68 -9.18 -5.80
C ILE A 220 13.86 -9.23 -7.32
N ALA A 221 12.88 -8.72 -8.08
CA ALA A 221 12.83 -8.80 -9.53
C ALA A 221 13.75 -7.76 -10.20
N PHE A 222 13.86 -6.57 -9.61
CA PHE A 222 14.55 -5.41 -10.16
C PHE A 222 15.49 -4.74 -9.14
N PRO A 223 16.43 -5.48 -8.51
CA PRO A 223 17.33 -4.91 -7.51
C PRO A 223 18.18 -3.75 -8.06
N PHE A 224 18.48 -3.77 -9.36
CA PHE A 224 19.30 -2.77 -10.02
C PHE A 224 18.65 -1.39 -10.11
N TRP A 225 17.31 -1.28 -10.03
CA TRP A 225 16.62 0.01 -9.95
C TRP A 225 16.99 0.78 -8.67
N PHE A 226 17.42 0.08 -7.61
CA PHE A 226 17.80 0.67 -6.33
C PHE A 226 19.29 1.04 -6.26
N TYR A 227 20.12 0.58 -7.20
CA TYR A 227 21.57 0.75 -7.13
C TYR A 227 22.03 2.20 -7.14
N PRO A 228 21.53 3.07 -8.04
CA PRO A 228 22.00 4.46 -8.09
C PRO A 228 21.58 5.25 -6.85
N PHE A 229 20.36 5.00 -6.35
CA PHE A 229 19.89 5.59 -5.08
C PHE A 229 20.77 5.19 -3.89
N LEU A 230 21.17 3.91 -3.80
CA LEU A 230 22.05 3.42 -2.72
C LEU A 230 23.51 3.85 -2.89
N GLU A 231 23.94 4.20 -4.10
CA GLU A 231 25.24 4.84 -4.34
C GLU A 231 25.23 6.29 -3.84
N GLU A 232 24.18 7.05 -4.16
CA GLU A 232 24.00 8.42 -3.70
C GLU A 232 23.84 8.51 -2.17
N HIS A 233 23.11 7.56 -1.58
CA HIS A 233 22.81 7.52 -0.14
C HIS A 233 23.40 6.29 0.55
N SER A 234 24.69 6.02 0.33
CA SER A 234 25.40 4.86 0.87
C SER A 234 25.36 4.72 2.40
N VAL A 235 25.07 5.80 3.15
CA VAL A 235 24.83 5.76 4.59
C VAL A 235 23.68 4.83 4.99
N LEU A 236 22.67 4.68 4.12
CA LEU A 236 21.51 3.80 4.35
C LEU A 236 21.88 2.33 4.44
N LEU A 237 23.00 1.93 3.81
CA LEU A 237 23.50 0.56 3.84
C LEU A 237 24.04 0.16 5.21
N MET A 238 24.34 1.12 6.09
CA MET A 238 24.96 0.86 7.40
C MET A 238 26.23 -0.02 7.31
N GLY A 239 26.98 0.10 6.20
CA GLY A 239 28.17 -0.71 5.91
C GLY A 239 27.91 -2.10 5.34
N MET A 240 26.64 -2.47 5.08
CA MET A 240 26.28 -3.72 4.42
C MET A 240 26.52 -3.66 2.91
N ASP A 241 26.67 -4.84 2.30
CA ASP A 241 26.65 -4.97 0.84
C ASP A 241 25.27 -4.57 0.26
N ARG A 242 25.27 -3.97 -0.92
CA ARG A 242 24.04 -3.44 -1.56
C ARG A 242 23.04 -4.53 -1.92
N ASP A 243 23.51 -5.62 -2.52
CA ASP A 243 22.64 -6.74 -2.90
C ASP A 243 22.08 -7.42 -1.66
N PHE A 244 22.93 -7.58 -0.63
CA PHE A 244 22.48 -8.09 0.66
C PHE A 244 21.41 -7.20 1.30
N PHE A 245 21.61 -5.87 1.29
CA PHE A 245 20.67 -4.92 1.86
C PHE A 245 19.31 -4.96 1.16
N ILE A 246 19.29 -4.88 -0.17
CA ILE A 246 18.05 -4.90 -0.97
C ILE A 246 17.31 -6.22 -0.76
N THR A 247 18.03 -7.35 -0.85
CA THR A 247 17.43 -8.68 -0.68
C THR A 247 16.87 -8.83 0.73
N THR A 248 17.61 -8.43 1.76
CA THR A 248 17.14 -8.52 3.15
C THR A 248 15.92 -7.63 3.38
N ALA A 249 15.91 -6.40 2.84
CA ALA A 249 14.75 -5.51 2.90
C ALA A 249 13.50 -6.14 2.25
N ALA A 250 13.66 -6.82 1.11
CA ALA A 250 12.58 -7.53 0.46
C ALA A 250 12.01 -8.66 1.34
N PHE A 251 12.87 -9.44 2.00
CA PHE A 251 12.45 -10.49 2.93
C PHE A 251 11.76 -9.91 4.18
N VAL A 252 12.24 -8.79 4.71
CA VAL A 252 11.60 -8.10 5.84
C VAL A 252 10.21 -7.61 5.45
N GLU A 253 10.06 -6.93 4.32
CA GLU A 253 8.75 -6.46 3.81
C GLU A 253 7.79 -7.61 3.52
N PHE A 254 8.29 -8.70 2.95
CA PHE A 254 7.50 -9.92 2.73
C PHE A 254 7.05 -10.57 4.04
N THR A 255 7.90 -10.53 5.08
CA THR A 255 7.58 -11.08 6.41
C THR A 255 6.55 -10.21 7.14
N LEU A 256 6.69 -8.89 7.08
CA LEU A 256 5.78 -7.93 7.72
C LEU A 256 4.34 -8.05 7.25
N PHE A 257 4.11 -8.54 6.03
CA PHE A 257 2.76 -8.82 5.53
C PHE A 257 2.02 -9.87 6.40
N PHE A 258 2.72 -10.88 6.92
CA PHE A 258 2.10 -11.98 7.67
C PHE A 258 1.85 -11.66 9.15
N LEU A 259 2.31 -10.50 9.63
CA LEU A 259 2.22 -10.04 11.02
C LEU A 259 1.07 -9.06 11.20
#